data_AF-A0A529TS34-F1
#
_entry.id   AF-A0A529TS34-F1
#
_cell.length_a   1.000
_cell.length_b   1.000
_cell.length_c   1.000
_cell.angle_alpha   90.00
_cell.angle_beta   90.00
_cell.angle_gamma   90.00
#
_symmetry.space_group_name_H-M   'P 1'
#
loop_
_entity.id
_entity.type
_entity.pdbx_description
1 polymer ?
#
loop_
_entity_poly.entity_id
_entity_poly.type
_entity_poly.pdbx_seq_one_letter_code
_entity_poly.pdbx_strand_id
1 'polypeptide(L)' 'MNETDFLKDYDPSAFQRPSVAVDLVLLGVRAGRPAVLLVKRDQLPHAGRWALPGG' A
#
# COMPACT_ATOMS: atom_id res chain seq x y z
N MET A 1 -0.46 22.87 -28.55
CA MET A 1 -1.14 22.34 -27.37
C MET A 1 -0.43 22.89 -26.15
N ASN A 2 -1.13 23.66 -25.32
CA ASN A 2 -0.58 24.15 -24.05
C ASN A 2 -0.93 23.15 -22.91
N GLU A 3 -0.42 23.38 -21.70
CA GLU A 3 -0.66 22.50 -20.55
C GLU A 3 -2.14 22.36 -20.20
N THR A 4 -2.92 23.43 -20.35
CA THR A 4 -4.36 23.42 -20.05
C THR A 4 -5.12 22.53 -21.04
N ASP A 5 -4.80 22.59 -22.32
CA ASP A 5 -5.43 21.76 -23.35
C ASP A 5 -5.07 20.29 -23.16
N PHE A 6 -3.82 19.98 -22.83
CA PHE A 6 -3.38 18.61 -22.54
C PHE A 6 -4.11 18.01 -21.33
N LEU A 7 -4.21 18.76 -20.22
CA LEU A 7 -4.88 18.27 -19.01
C LEU A 7 -6.40 18.12 -19.15
N LYS A 8 -7.03 18.89 -20.04
CA LYS A 8 -8.46 18.72 -20.39
C LYS A 8 -8.72 17.39 -21.09
N ASP A 9 -7.81 16.96 -21.95
CA ASP A 9 -7.97 15.75 -22.77
C ASP A 9 -7.31 14.50 -22.15
N TYR A 10 -6.62 14.64 -21.02
CA TYR A 10 -5.92 13.53 -20.37
C TYR A 10 -6.91 12.54 -19.73
N ASP A 11 -7.01 11.35 -20.32
CA ASP A 11 -7.76 10.23 -19.77
C ASP A 11 -6.82 9.19 -19.13
N PRO A 12 -6.70 9.13 -17.79
CA PRO A 12 -5.88 8.13 -17.12
C PRO A 12 -6.43 6.70 -17.24
N SER A 13 -7.66 6.50 -17.74
CA SER A 13 -8.25 5.17 -17.95
C SER A 13 -7.83 4.54 -19.28
N ALA A 14 -7.24 5.33 -20.18
CA ALA A 14 -6.66 4.85 -21.44
C ALA A 14 -5.42 3.95 -21.23
N PHE A 15 -4.90 3.85 -20.01
CA PHE A 15 -3.71 3.07 -19.65
C PHE A 15 -4.05 2.02 -18.60
N GLN A 16 -3.37 0.87 -18.66
CA GLN A 16 -3.49 -0.17 -17.62
C GLN A 16 -3.03 0.39 -16.27
N ARG A 17 -3.83 0.16 -15.23
CA ARG A 17 -3.53 0.61 -13.87
C ARG A 17 -3.09 -0.56 -13.01
N PRO A 18 -1.84 -0.57 -12.51
CA PRO A 18 -1.44 -1.53 -11.48
C PRO A 18 -2.13 -1.20 -10.16
N SER A 19 -2.32 -2.21 -9.32
CA SER A 19 -2.64 -1.98 -7.90
C SER A 19 -1.45 -1.31 -7.23
N VAL A 20 -1.71 -0.25 -6.46
CA VAL A 20 -0.71 0.46 -5.67
C VAL A 20 -1.01 0.21 -4.21
N ALA A 21 0.00 -0.22 -3.47
CA ALA A 21 -0.09 -0.48 -2.04
C ALA A 21 1.14 0.09 -1.32
N VAL A 22 0.98 0.39 -0.03
CA VAL A 22 2.08 0.78 0.85
C VAL A 22 2.04 -0.06 2.11
N ASP A 23 3.22 -0.51 2.56
CA ASP A 23 3.41 -1.22 3.82
C ASP A 23 4.30 -0.41 4.77
N LEU A 24 4.01 -0.50 6.06
CA LEU A 24 4.78 0.14 7.11
C LEU A 24 5.55 -0.90 7.93
N VAL A 25 6.84 -0.65 8.16
CA VAL A 25 7.65 -1.39 9.13
C VAL A 25 7.80 -0.55 10.38
N LEU A 26 6.90 -0.74 11.35
CA LEU A 26 6.94 -0.03 12.62
C LEU A 26 7.80 -0.81 13.62
N LEU A 27 8.99 -0.28 13.90
CA LEU A 27 9.95 -0.85 14.84
C LEU A 27 9.83 -0.19 16.21
N GLY A 28 10.06 -0.96 17.27
CA GLY A 28 10.12 -0.47 18.63
C GLY A 28 10.81 -1.46 19.57
N VAL A 29 10.81 -1.14 20.86
CA VAL A 29 11.31 -2.05 21.90
C VAL A 29 10.15 -2.44 22.81
N ARG A 30 9.92 -3.74 23.00
CA ARG A 30 8.90 -4.30 23.89
C ARG A 30 9.55 -5.29 24.83
N ALA A 31 9.34 -5.12 26.14
CA ALA A 31 9.97 -5.94 27.18
C ALA A 31 11.51 -6.05 27.02
N GLY A 32 12.16 -4.93 26.70
CA GLY A 32 13.61 -4.86 26.54
C GLY A 32 14.16 -5.53 25.27
N ARG A 33 13.31 -5.94 24.32
CA ARG A 33 13.72 -6.58 23.06
C ARG A 33 13.19 -5.82 21.85
N PRO A 34 13.93 -5.79 20.72
CA PRO A 34 13.41 -5.27 19.46
C PRO A 34 12.12 -5.99 19.06
N ALA A 35 11.14 -5.24 18.58
CA ALA A 35 9.84 -5.73 18.15
C ALA A 35 9.36 -4.98 16.90
N VAL A 36 8.49 -5.63 16.14
CA VAL A 36 7.83 -5.05 14.95
C VAL A 36 6.32 -5.25 15.06
N LEU A 37 5.53 -4.27 14.60
CA LEU A 37 4.08 -4.39 14.53
C LEU A 37 3.67 -5.28 13.33
N LEU A 38 2.83 -6.27 13.60
CA LEU A 38 2.19 -7.11 12.57
C LEU A 38 0.69 -7.18 12.80
N VAL A 39 -0.06 -7.33 11.72
CA VAL A 39 -1.51 -7.59 11.73
C VAL A 39 -1.80 -8.98 11.18
N LYS A 40 -2.84 -9.64 11.69
CA LYS A 40 -3.31 -10.92 11.14
C LYS A 40 -4.33 -10.63 10.04
N ARG A 41 -4.04 -11.05 8.81
CA ARG A 41 -4.91 -10.82 7.65
C ARG A 41 -6.24 -11.55 7.81
N ASP A 42 -7.33 -10.87 7.50
CA ASP A 42 -8.69 -11.42 7.47
C ASP A 42 -9.17 -11.73 6.05
N GLN A 43 -8.61 -11.05 5.04
CA GLN A 43 -8.96 -11.22 3.63
C GLN A 43 -7.95 -12.06 2.83
N LEU A 44 -8.46 -12.69 1.77
CA LEU A 44 -7.63 -13.28 0.72
C LEU A 44 -6.99 -12.17 -0.15
N PRO A 45 -5.85 -12.43 -0.79
CA PRO A 45 -4.97 -13.59 -0.60
C PRO A 45 -4.32 -13.59 0.79
N HIS A 46 -3.83 -14.77 1.22
CA HIS A 46 -3.06 -14.94 2.46
C HIS A 46 -3.82 -14.66 3.77
N ALA A 47 -5.14 -14.82 3.77
CA ALA A 47 -5.97 -14.78 4.99
C ALA A 47 -5.37 -15.69 6.08
N GLY A 48 -5.42 -15.23 7.33
CA GLY A 48 -4.88 -15.91 8.50
C GLY A 48 -3.38 -15.77 8.73
N ARG A 49 -2.60 -15.23 7.78
CA ARG A 49 -1.15 -14.99 7.94
C ARG A 49 -0.90 -13.65 8.63
N TRP A 50 0.22 -13.54 9.35
CA TRP A 50 0.73 -12.26 9.85
C TRP A 50 1.41 -11.48 8.72
N ALA A 51 1.18 -10.18 8.66
CA ALA A 51 1.72 -9.28 7.64
C ALA A 51 2.05 -7.90 8.23
N LEU A 52 2.79 -7.11 7.46
CA LEU A 52 2.96 -5.69 7.76
C LEU A 52 1.60 -4.97 7.67
N PRO A 53 1.38 -3.93 8.49
CA PRO A 53 0.26 -3.03 8.29
C PRO A 53 0.44 -2.30 6.95
N GLY A 54 -0.56 -2.39 6.08
CA GLY A 54 -0.53 -1.81 4.75
C GLY A 54 -1.82 -2.05 3.98
N GLY A 55 -1.84 -1.55 2.74
CA GLY A 55 -2.98 -1.60 1.82
C GLY A 55 -2.65 -0.94 0.49
#